data_AF-A0ABD5TXI8-F1
#
_entry.id   AF-A0ABD5TXI8-F1
#
_cell.length_a   1.000
_cell.length_b   1.000
_cell.length_c   1.000
_cell.angle_alpha   90.00
_cell.angle_beta   90.00
_cell.angle_gamma   90.00
#
_symmetry.space_group_name_H-M   'P 1'
#
loop_
_entity.id
_entity.type
_entity.pdbx_description
1 polymer ?
#
loop_
_entity_poly.entity_id
_entity_poly.type
_entity_poly.pdbx_seq_one_letter_code
_entity_poly.pdbx_strand_id
1 'polypeptide(L)' 'MNFADTLREHGSGMLADLAFAMVWVTGVSVFFDFVNGPQWAYYLFMVAGIPAYFGFFWSLDMAREQQ' A
#
# COMPACT_ATOMS: atom_id res chain seq x y z
N MET A 1 18.19 16.98 16.07
CA MET A 1 17.01 17.15 15.19
C MET A 1 17.20 16.18 14.05
N ASN A 2 16.45 15.07 14.08
CA ASN A 2 16.71 13.90 13.26
C ASN A 2 16.01 14.10 11.90
N PHE A 3 16.68 13.81 10.79
CA PHE A 3 16.12 13.98 9.43
C PHE A 3 14.79 13.23 9.21
N ALA A 4 14.52 12.22 10.05
CA ALA A 4 13.26 11.49 10.11
C ALA A 4 12.06 12.36 10.49
N ASP A 5 12.24 13.41 11.30
CA ASP A 5 11.14 14.26 11.76
C ASP A 5 10.69 15.24 10.66
N THR A 6 11.63 15.82 9.90
CA THR A 6 11.31 16.78 8.82
C THR A 6 10.66 16.12 7.60
N LEU A 7 10.99 14.84 7.31
CA LEU A 7 10.33 14.07 6.24
C LEU A 7 8.89 13.66 6.62
N ARG A 8 8.57 13.62 7.91
CA ARG A 8 7.26 13.17 8.41
C ARG A 8 6.18 14.24 8.25
N GLU A 9 6.55 15.52 8.26
CA GLU A 9 5.61 16.65 8.22
C GLU A 9 5.01 16.89 6.82
N HIS A 10 5.72 16.52 5.74
CA HIS A 10 5.23 16.67 4.34
C HIS A 10 5.48 15.46 3.43
N GLY A 11 6.45 14.59 3.73
CA GLY A 11 6.75 13.40 2.94
C GLY A 11 5.99 12.14 3.36
N SER A 12 5.23 12.18 4.46
CA SER A 12 4.48 11.04 5.00
C SER A 12 3.54 10.40 3.98
N GLY A 13 2.90 11.19 3.11
CA GLY A 13 1.98 10.67 2.09
C GLY A 13 2.73 9.84 1.04
N MET A 14 3.73 10.45 0.39
CA MET A 14 4.52 9.81 -0.66
C MET A 14 5.28 8.57 -0.17
N LEU A 15 5.78 8.58 1.08
CA LEU A 15 6.44 7.41 1.67
C LEU A 15 5.43 6.30 1.98
N ALA A 16 4.21 6.63 2.42
CA ALA A 16 3.14 5.67 2.64
C ALA A 16 2.69 5.04 1.30
N ASP A 17 2.59 5.84 0.23
CA ASP A 17 2.27 5.37 -1.12
C ASP A 17 3.29 4.34 -1.62
N LEU A 18 4.58 4.67 -1.45
CA LEU A 18 5.68 3.80 -1.88
C LEU A 18 5.74 2.51 -1.05
N ALA A 19 5.59 2.61 0.26
CA ALA A 19 5.56 1.44 1.15
C ALA A 19 4.36 0.54 0.82
N PHE A 20 3.18 1.12 0.61
CA PHE A 20 1.99 0.38 0.21
C PHE A 20 2.20 -0.33 -1.12
N ALA A 21 2.70 0.38 -2.14
CA ALA A 21 2.97 -0.20 -3.45
C ALA A 21 3.94 -1.38 -3.33
N MET A 22 5.06 -1.24 -2.60
CA MET A 22 6.03 -2.32 -2.42
C MET A 22 5.43 -3.53 -1.69
N VAL A 23 4.75 -3.32 -0.56
CA VAL A 23 4.13 -4.40 0.22
C VAL A 23 3.04 -5.11 -0.58
N TRP A 24 2.19 -4.36 -1.28
CA TRP A 24 1.10 -4.90 -2.09
C TRP A 24 1.62 -5.68 -3.29
N VAL A 25 2.51 -5.09 -4.09
CA VAL A 25 3.10 -5.72 -5.28
C VAL A 25 3.82 -7.00 -4.87
N THR A 26 4.62 -6.96 -3.80
CA THR A 26 5.36 -8.12 -3.31
C THR A 26 4.40 -9.21 -2.80
N GLY A 27 3.39 -8.84 -2.01
CA GLY A 27 2.41 -9.79 -1.49
C GLY A 27 1.61 -10.49 -2.60
N VAL A 28 1.12 -9.72 -3.58
CA VAL A 28 0.40 -10.26 -4.75
C VAL A 28 1.31 -11.15 -5.58
N SER A 29 2.56 -10.74 -5.82
CA SER A 29 3.51 -11.52 -6.60
C SER A 29 3.81 -12.87 -5.93
N VAL A 30 4.15 -12.84 -4.64
CA VAL A 30 4.43 -14.07 -3.85
C VAL A 30 3.20 -14.98 -3.79
N PHE A 31 2.01 -14.41 -3.60
CA PHE A 31 0.77 -15.18 -3.56
C PHE A 31 0.50 -15.89 -4.90
N PHE A 32 0.66 -15.19 -6.03
CA PHE A 32 0.44 -15.77 -7.34
C PHE A 32 1.52 -16.77 -7.76
N ASP A 33 2.78 -16.52 -7.38
CA ASP A 33 3.88 -17.47 -7.56
C ASP A 33 3.60 -18.78 -6.80
N PHE A 34 3.04 -18.69 -5.59
CA PHE A 34 2.71 -19.87 -4.79
C PHE A 34 1.50 -20.63 -5.33
N VAL A 35 0.45 -19.91 -5.74
CA VAL A 35 -0.80 -20.51 -6.24
C VAL A 35 -0.69 -20.97 -7.70
N ASN A 36 0.37 -20.59 -8.43
CA ASN A 36 0.48 -20.76 -9.90
C ASN A 36 -0.79 -20.27 -10.61
N GLY A 37 -1.29 -19.11 -10.17
CA GLY A 37 -2.55 -18.57 -10.64
C GLY A 37 -2.46 -18.08 -12.10
N PRO A 38 -3.55 -18.16 -12.88
CA PRO A 38 -3.55 -17.68 -14.25
C PRO A 38 -3.28 -16.17 -14.34
N GLN A 39 -2.51 -15.74 -15.34
CA GLN A 39 -2.00 -14.36 -15.48
C GLN A 39 -3.10 -13.28 -15.45
N TRP A 40 -4.29 -13.56 -15.96
CA TRP A 40 -5.40 -12.59 -15.94
C TRP A 40 -5.83 -12.24 -14.51
N ALA A 41 -5.76 -13.17 -13.57
CA ALA A 41 -6.12 -12.94 -12.17
C ALA A 41 -5.03 -12.13 -11.45
N TYR A 42 -3.75 -12.33 -11.79
CA TYR A 42 -2.65 -11.49 -11.31
C TYR A 42 -2.85 -10.03 -11.73
N TYR A 43 -3.22 -9.78 -12.99
CA TYR A 43 -3.49 -8.42 -13.47
C TYR A 43 -4.69 -7.78 -12.78
N LEU A 44 -5.75 -8.56 -12.47
CA LEU A 44 -6.88 -8.04 -11.68
C LEU A 44 -6.47 -7.67 -10.26
N PHE A 45 -5.62 -8.45 -9.60
CA PHE A 45 -5.10 -8.13 -8.26
C PHE A 45 -4.18 -6.90 -8.26
N MET A 46 -3.41 -6.70 -9.34
CA MET A 46 -2.65 -5.47 -9.58
C MET A 46 -3.57 -4.24 -9.65
N VAL A 47 -4.66 -4.31 -10.42
CA VAL A 47 -5.64 -3.22 -10.53
C VAL A 47 -6.41 -3.03 -9.22
N ALA A 48 -6.71 -4.12 -8.50
CA ALA A 48 -7.38 -4.08 -7.19
C ALA A 48 -6.53 -3.41 -6.10
N GLY A 49 -5.24 -3.19 -6.32
CA GLY A 49 -4.39 -2.40 -5.44
C GLY A 49 -4.88 -0.95 -5.28
N ILE A 50 -5.55 -0.40 -6.30
CA ILE A 50 -6.08 0.97 -6.27
C ILE A 50 -7.20 1.12 -5.23
N PRO A 51 -8.33 0.38 -5.29
CA PRO A 51 -9.36 0.47 -4.26
C PRO A 51 -8.86 -0.01 -2.89
N ALA A 52 -7.94 -0.98 -2.84
CA ALA A 52 -7.33 -1.41 -1.59
C ALA A 52 -6.55 -0.27 -0.91
N TYR A 53 -5.79 0.51 -1.67
CA TYR A 53 -5.12 1.71 -1.18
C TYR A 53 -6.12 2.72 -0.62
N PHE A 54 -7.14 3.10 -1.40
CA PHE A 54 -8.14 4.07 -0.95
C PHE A 54 -8.91 3.61 0.28
N GLY A 55 -9.27 2.32 0.36
CA GLY A 55 -9.94 1.76 1.54
C GLY A 55 -9.04 1.75 2.78
N PHE A 56 -7.77 1.42 2.64
CA PHE A 56 -6.82 1.38 3.75
C PHE A 56 -6.45 2.78 4.24
N PHE A 57 -6.27 3.73 3.33
CA PHE A 57 -6.01 5.13 3.66
C PHE A 57 -7.22 5.77 4.34
N TRP A 58 -8.44 5.46 3.91
CA TRP A 58 -9.65 5.91 4.59
C TRP A 58 -9.74 5.37 6.02
N SER A 59 -9.34 4.12 6.25
CA SER A 59 -9.24 3.53 7.59
C SER A 59 -8.13 4.15 8.44
N LEU A 60 -7.01 4.57 7.84
CA LEU A 60 -5.91 5.24 8.53
C LEU A 60 -6.27 6.68 8.93
N ASP A 61 -6.99 7.40 8.08
CA ASP A 61 -7.54 8.73 8.40
C ASP A 61 -8.50 8.64 9.59
N MET A 62 -9.40 7.65 9.55
CA MET A 62 -10.37 7.43 10.63
C MET A 62 -9.72 6.99 11.95
N ALA A 63 -8.57 6.32 11.90
CA ALA A 63 -7.77 5.99 13.08
C ALA A 63 -6.99 7.21 13.62
N ARG A 64 -6.63 8.16 12.75
CA ARG A 64 -5.94 9.41 13.12
C ARG A 64 -6.88 10.43 13.75
N GLU A 65 -8.15 10.45 13.34
CA GLU A 65 -9.20 11.28 13.95
C GLU A 65 -9.55 10.87 15.39
N GLN A 66 -9.15 9.68 15.84
CA GLN A 66 -9.44 9.18 17.19
C GLN A 66 -8.28 9.37 18.21
N GLN A 67 -7.16 10.02 17.83
CA GLN A 67 -6.07 10.38 18.75
C GLN A 67 -6.03 11.88 19.02
#